data_AF-A0A1H8VBI3-F1
#
_entry.id   AF-A0A1H8VBI3-F1
#
_cell.length_a   1.000
_cell.length_b   1.000
_cell.length_c   1.000
_cell.angle_alpha   90.00
_cell.angle_beta   90.00
_cell.angle_gamma   90.00
#
_symmetry.space_group_name_H-M   'P 1'
#
loop_
_entity.id
_entity.type
_entity.pdbx_description
1 polymer ?
#
loop_
_entity_poly.entity_id
_entity_poly.type
_entity_poly.pdbx_seq_one_letter_code
_entity_poly.pdbx_strand_id
1 'polypeptide(L)'
;MSNRTPPDDFSDINDAVGEEWEAETTPYERVRHVIAHTYAPVSADAVATDARTSPKTARKHLNALATEGFVTTATGEHGGTTYRRSPESLVVEQAADILEHVSTDELVTRIAGMREQLKDYQTKYGVESPEEVTVEQTNQTLSESESTQPDIDAETIREWQTTRRNLAFANAALSIANAERFVDDGLRPTDKSVSV
;
A
#
# COMPACT_ATOMS: atom_id res chain seq x y z
N MET A 1 1.70 3.92 -42.42
CA MET A 1 0.69 4.86 -41.90
C MET A 1 -0.49 4.02 -41.42
N SER A 2 -0.40 3.43 -40.24
CA SER A 2 -1.50 2.63 -39.69
C SER A 2 -2.57 3.58 -39.15
N ASN A 3 -3.71 3.62 -39.82
CA ASN A 3 -4.84 4.44 -39.46
C ASN A 3 -5.60 3.74 -38.32
N ARG A 4 -5.28 4.03 -37.05
CA ARG A 4 -6.12 3.63 -35.90
C ARG A 4 -7.34 4.56 -35.91
N THR A 5 -8.47 4.07 -36.41
CA THR A 5 -9.78 4.71 -36.25
C THR A 5 -10.05 4.87 -34.74
N PRO A 6 -10.48 6.06 -34.26
CA PRO A 6 -10.88 6.23 -32.87
C PRO A 6 -12.06 5.29 -32.55
N PRO A 7 -12.05 4.55 -31.42
CA PRO A 7 -13.16 3.67 -31.10
C PRO A 7 -14.43 4.47 -30.80
N ASP A 8 -15.57 4.01 -31.30
CA ASP A 8 -16.86 4.71 -31.19
C ASP A 8 -17.56 4.47 -29.82
N ASP A 9 -17.08 3.52 -28.99
CA ASP A 9 -17.62 3.18 -27.67
C ASP A 9 -16.53 2.96 -26.60
N PHE A 10 -16.86 3.17 -25.32
CA PHE A 10 -15.97 2.92 -24.18
C PHE A 10 -15.61 1.44 -24.01
N SER A 11 -16.48 0.53 -24.47
CA SER A 11 -16.20 -0.92 -24.52
C SER A 11 -15.04 -1.23 -25.46
N ASP A 12 -15.06 -0.67 -26.67
CA ASP A 12 -14.00 -0.83 -27.67
C ASP A 12 -12.65 -0.28 -27.19
N ILE A 13 -12.66 0.82 -26.41
CA ILE A 13 -11.43 1.37 -25.80
C ILE A 13 -10.85 0.38 -24.77
N ASN A 14 -11.67 -0.15 -23.87
CA ASN A 14 -11.21 -1.09 -22.84
C ASN A 14 -10.65 -2.38 -23.44
N ASP A 15 -11.29 -2.88 -24.50
CA ASP A 15 -10.81 -4.07 -25.21
C ASP A 15 -9.46 -3.80 -25.88
N ALA A 16 -9.35 -2.72 -26.66
CA ALA A 16 -8.10 -2.32 -27.32
C ALA A 16 -6.95 -2.07 -26.34
N VAL A 17 -7.21 -1.36 -25.23
CA VAL A 17 -6.20 -1.06 -24.20
C VAL A 17 -5.68 -2.34 -23.58
N GLY A 18 -6.57 -3.30 -23.27
CA GLY A 18 -6.07 -4.50 -22.63
C GLY A 18 -5.55 -5.56 -23.61
N GLU A 19 -5.89 -5.53 -24.90
CA GLU A 19 -5.15 -6.30 -25.92
C GLU A 19 -3.69 -5.81 -26.01
N GLU A 20 -3.49 -4.49 -25.99
CA GLU A 20 -2.17 -3.87 -25.94
C GLU A 20 -1.44 -4.27 -24.65
N TRP A 21 -2.11 -4.20 -23.50
CA TRP A 21 -1.55 -4.65 -22.22
C TRP A 21 -1.18 -6.13 -22.22
N GLU A 22 -1.99 -7.01 -22.82
CA GLU A 22 -1.69 -8.43 -22.96
C GLU A 22 -0.45 -8.69 -23.83
N ALA A 23 -0.24 -7.87 -24.86
CA ALA A 23 0.91 -7.97 -25.75
C ALA A 23 2.22 -7.47 -25.10
N GLU A 24 2.12 -6.46 -24.21
CA GLU A 24 3.27 -5.84 -23.55
C GLU A 24 3.70 -6.53 -22.25
N THR A 25 2.84 -7.38 -21.68
CA THR A 25 3.08 -7.99 -20.37
C THR A 25 2.95 -9.50 -20.39
N THR A 26 3.63 -10.13 -19.45
CA THR A 26 3.45 -11.55 -19.13
C THR A 26 2.24 -11.75 -18.22
N PRO A 27 1.63 -12.95 -18.21
CA PRO A 27 0.58 -13.29 -17.25
C PRO A 27 1.00 -13.10 -15.78
N TYR A 28 2.28 -13.31 -15.48
CA TYR A 28 2.81 -13.08 -14.13
C TYR A 28 2.75 -11.60 -13.74
N GLU A 29 3.21 -10.70 -14.62
CA GLU A 29 3.21 -9.25 -14.38
C GLU A 29 1.79 -8.74 -14.22
N ARG A 30 0.83 -9.19 -15.04
CA ARG A 30 -0.58 -8.82 -14.90
C ARG A 30 -1.18 -9.29 -13.58
N VAL A 31 -0.94 -10.55 -13.19
CA VAL A 31 -1.42 -11.08 -11.91
C VAL A 31 -0.82 -10.30 -10.73
N ARG A 32 0.50 -10.03 -10.77
CA ARG A 32 1.18 -9.21 -9.75
C ARG A 32 0.58 -7.80 -9.70
N HIS A 33 0.33 -7.18 -10.84
CA HIS A 33 -0.26 -5.84 -10.94
C HIS A 33 -1.68 -5.81 -10.34
N VAL A 34 -2.55 -6.75 -10.71
CA VAL A 34 -3.93 -6.82 -10.20
C VAL A 34 -3.93 -7.01 -8.68
N ILE A 35 -3.19 -8.00 -8.17
CA ILE A 35 -3.19 -8.28 -6.72
C ILE A 35 -2.54 -7.14 -5.92
N ALA A 36 -1.59 -6.39 -6.51
CA ALA A 36 -0.97 -5.23 -5.87
C ALA A 36 -1.96 -4.09 -5.58
N HIS A 37 -3.03 -3.98 -6.40
CA HIS A 37 -4.08 -2.95 -6.29
C HIS A 37 -5.39 -3.49 -5.69
N THR A 38 -5.37 -4.72 -5.19
CA THR A 38 -6.55 -5.37 -4.61
C THR A 38 -6.51 -5.30 -3.08
N TYR A 39 -7.42 -4.52 -2.49
CA TYR A 39 -7.40 -4.22 -1.05
C TYR A 39 -8.10 -5.26 -0.18
N ALA A 40 -9.05 -6.02 -0.74
CA ALA A 40 -9.79 -7.08 -0.08
C ALA A 40 -9.32 -8.47 -0.53
N PRO A 41 -9.49 -9.54 0.28
CA PRO A 41 -9.20 -10.89 -0.18
C PRO A 41 -10.06 -11.29 -1.39
N VAL A 42 -9.43 -11.84 -2.43
CA VAL A 42 -10.09 -12.21 -3.70
C VAL A 42 -9.78 -13.65 -4.11
N SER A 43 -10.65 -14.26 -4.92
CA SER A 43 -10.40 -15.58 -5.50
C SER A 43 -9.39 -15.51 -6.65
N ALA A 44 -8.76 -16.64 -6.97
CA ALA A 44 -7.92 -16.74 -8.17
C ALA A 44 -8.72 -16.46 -9.46
N ASP A 45 -10.01 -16.80 -9.48
CA ASP A 45 -10.89 -16.58 -10.62
C ASP A 45 -11.18 -15.09 -10.84
N ALA A 46 -11.39 -14.31 -9.77
CA ALA A 46 -11.54 -12.86 -9.88
C ALA A 46 -10.26 -12.20 -10.43
N VAL A 47 -9.10 -12.57 -9.87
CA VAL A 47 -7.80 -12.07 -10.35
C VAL A 47 -7.55 -12.48 -11.80
N ALA A 48 -7.96 -13.68 -12.22
CA ALA A 48 -7.77 -14.16 -13.58
C ALA A 48 -8.52 -13.32 -14.61
N THR A 49 -9.75 -12.91 -14.28
CA THR A 49 -10.56 -12.02 -15.12
C THR A 49 -9.85 -10.69 -15.32
N ASP A 50 -9.46 -10.03 -14.23
CA ASP A 50 -8.83 -8.70 -14.30
C ASP A 50 -7.42 -8.76 -14.92
N ALA A 51 -6.69 -9.85 -14.70
CA ALA A 51 -5.36 -10.06 -15.27
C ALA A 51 -5.38 -10.66 -16.68
N ARG A 52 -6.57 -10.82 -17.28
CA ARG A 52 -6.78 -11.40 -18.62
C ARG A 52 -5.95 -12.67 -18.83
N THR A 53 -6.19 -13.65 -17.96
CA THR A 53 -5.53 -14.95 -18.00
C THR A 53 -6.45 -16.06 -17.52
N SER A 54 -6.02 -17.32 -17.62
CA SER A 54 -6.82 -18.44 -17.13
C SER A 54 -6.79 -18.52 -15.59
N PRO A 55 -7.87 -18.98 -14.93
CA PRO A 55 -7.86 -19.22 -13.47
C PRO A 55 -6.75 -20.16 -13.00
N LYS A 56 -6.37 -21.14 -13.84
CA LYS A 56 -5.24 -22.04 -13.56
C LYS A 56 -3.91 -21.28 -13.54
N THR A 57 -3.69 -20.39 -14.51
CA THR A 57 -2.48 -19.55 -14.62
C THR A 57 -2.42 -18.55 -13.47
N ALA A 58 -3.53 -17.85 -13.17
CA ALA A 58 -3.60 -16.93 -12.05
C ALA A 58 -3.28 -17.62 -10.72
N ARG A 59 -3.89 -18.78 -10.45
CA ARG A 59 -3.61 -19.57 -9.23
C ARG A 59 -2.13 -19.96 -9.12
N LYS A 60 -1.51 -20.39 -10.23
CA LYS A 60 -0.07 -20.71 -10.26
C LYS A 60 0.78 -19.51 -9.83
N HIS A 61 0.53 -18.34 -10.41
CA HIS A 61 1.31 -17.14 -10.12
C HIS A 61 1.02 -16.56 -8.74
N LEU A 62 -0.23 -16.58 -8.27
CA LEU A 62 -0.59 -16.16 -6.92
C LEU A 62 0.08 -17.03 -5.85
N ASN A 63 0.20 -18.34 -6.07
CA ASN A 63 0.94 -19.23 -5.16
C ASN A 63 2.46 -18.96 -5.17
N ALA A 64 3.03 -18.62 -6.34
CA ALA A 64 4.42 -18.20 -6.42
C ALA A 64 4.65 -16.89 -5.65
N LEU A 65 3.81 -15.89 -5.88
CA LEU A 65 3.81 -14.63 -5.14
C LEU A 65 3.62 -14.82 -3.63
N ALA A 66 2.82 -15.81 -3.21
CA ALA A 66 2.66 -16.15 -1.80
C ALA A 66 3.94 -16.77 -1.20
N THR A 67 4.62 -17.61 -1.98
CA THR A 67 5.93 -18.18 -1.60
C THR A 67 7.00 -17.10 -1.47
N GLU A 68 6.95 -16.09 -2.33
CA GLU A 68 7.83 -14.91 -2.31
C GLU A 68 7.48 -13.91 -1.21
N GLY A 69 6.37 -14.12 -0.48
CA GLY A 69 5.88 -13.21 0.56
C GLY A 69 5.16 -11.97 0.02
N PHE A 70 4.94 -11.85 -1.29
CA PHE A 70 4.19 -10.74 -1.88
C PHE A 70 2.68 -10.83 -1.61
N VAL A 71 2.16 -12.04 -1.50
CA VAL A 71 0.74 -12.36 -1.29
C VAL A 71 0.55 -13.17 -0.01
N THR A 72 -0.54 -12.94 0.72
CA THR A 72 -1.01 -13.84 1.77
C THR A 72 -2.24 -14.62 1.29
N THR A 73 -2.37 -15.85 1.78
CA THR A 73 -3.51 -16.72 1.46
C THR A 73 -4.36 -16.97 2.69
N ALA A 74 -5.68 -17.02 2.52
CA ALA A 74 -6.61 -17.44 3.55
C ALA A 74 -7.66 -18.41 3.00
N THR A 75 -8.35 -19.13 3.89
CA THR A 75 -9.53 -19.89 3.51
C THR A 75 -10.73 -18.96 3.46
N GLY A 76 -11.35 -18.85 2.29
CA GLY A 76 -12.56 -18.06 2.08
C GLY A 76 -13.81 -18.74 2.63
N GLU A 77 -14.91 -17.98 2.64
CA GLU A 77 -16.20 -18.37 3.23
C GLU A 77 -16.78 -19.67 2.63
N HIS A 78 -16.49 -19.95 1.37
CA HIS A 78 -16.93 -21.13 0.63
C HIS A 78 -15.86 -22.24 0.57
N GLY A 79 -14.82 -22.17 1.42
CA GLY A 79 -13.74 -23.15 1.52
C GLY A 79 -12.64 -23.03 0.46
N GLY A 80 -12.79 -22.15 -0.54
CA GLY A 80 -11.75 -21.86 -1.54
C GLY A 80 -10.65 -20.94 -1.01
N THR A 81 -9.43 -21.05 -1.55
CA THR A 81 -8.34 -20.13 -1.21
C THR A 81 -8.61 -18.72 -1.74
N THR A 82 -8.52 -17.73 -0.86
CA THR A 82 -8.47 -16.30 -1.20
C THR A 82 -7.06 -15.78 -1.08
N TYR A 83 -6.76 -14.74 -1.85
CA TYR A 83 -5.46 -14.11 -1.98
C TYR A 83 -5.60 -12.62 -1.69
N ARG A 84 -4.61 -12.04 -1.02
CA ARG A 84 -4.52 -10.60 -0.79
C ARG A 84 -3.07 -10.18 -0.84
N ARG A 85 -2.78 -8.94 -1.23
CA ARG A 85 -1.45 -8.35 -1.03
C ARG A 85 -1.01 -8.49 0.43
N SER A 86 0.22 -8.95 0.65
CA SER A 86 0.83 -8.98 1.98
C SER A 86 0.99 -7.55 2.52
N PRO A 87 0.57 -7.26 3.76
CA PRO A 87 0.90 -6.00 4.42
C PRO A 87 2.41 -5.78 4.52
N GLU A 88 3.17 -6.83 4.78
CA GLU A 88 4.63 -6.78 4.86
C GLU A 88 5.25 -6.39 3.51
N SER A 89 4.80 -7.01 2.41
CA SER A 89 5.29 -6.68 1.07
C SER A 89 4.96 -5.25 0.66
N LEU A 90 3.77 -4.76 1.04
CA LEU A 90 3.39 -3.36 0.83
C LEU A 90 4.31 -2.39 1.58
N VAL A 91 4.63 -2.68 2.85
CA VAL A 91 5.52 -1.84 3.65
C VAL A 91 6.91 -1.79 3.05
N VAL A 92 7.46 -2.94 2.63
CA VAL A 92 8.79 -3.00 2.02
C VAL A 92 8.84 -2.26 0.69
N GLU A 93 7.85 -2.47 -0.20
CA GLU A 93 7.80 -1.79 -1.50
C GLU A 93 7.69 -0.27 -1.32
N GLN A 94 6.80 0.19 -0.44
CA GLN A 94 6.63 1.62 -0.18
C GLN A 94 7.86 2.25 0.49
N ALA A 95 8.53 1.51 1.36
CA ALA A 95 9.76 1.97 1.99
C ALA A 95 10.90 2.12 0.97
N ALA A 96 11.05 1.17 0.05
CA ALA A 96 12.03 1.25 -1.03
C ALA A 96 11.76 2.45 -1.94
N ASP A 97 10.51 2.67 -2.36
CA ASP A 97 10.09 3.83 -3.16
C ASP A 97 10.41 5.17 -2.46
N ILE A 98 10.15 5.26 -1.14
CA ILE A 98 10.50 6.44 -0.35
C ILE A 98 12.02 6.68 -0.36
N LEU A 99 12.83 5.64 -0.15
CA LEU A 99 14.29 5.76 -0.08
C LEU A 99 14.93 6.07 -1.44
N GLU A 100 14.28 5.71 -2.54
CA GLU A 100 14.71 6.09 -3.89
C GLU A 100 14.58 7.60 -4.14
N HIS A 101 13.56 8.24 -3.55
CA HIS A 101 13.21 9.63 -3.86
C HIS A 101 13.50 10.63 -2.73
N VAL A 102 13.72 10.15 -1.49
CA VAL A 102 13.84 10.99 -0.29
C VAL A 102 15.08 10.61 0.50
N SER A 103 15.96 11.59 0.73
CA SER A 103 17.16 11.39 1.55
C SER A 103 16.81 11.07 3.01
N THR A 104 17.70 10.39 3.73
CA THR A 104 17.47 10.04 5.15
C THR A 104 17.25 11.28 6.03
N ASP A 105 17.99 12.36 5.80
CA ASP A 105 17.86 13.61 6.60
C ASP A 105 16.51 14.30 6.34
N GLU A 106 16.08 14.31 5.08
CA GLU A 106 14.77 14.82 4.71
C GLU A 106 13.65 13.95 5.29
N LEU A 107 13.83 12.62 5.28
CA LEU A 107 12.87 11.68 5.85
C LEU A 107 12.68 11.91 7.35
N VAL A 108 13.77 12.11 8.11
CA VAL A 108 13.71 12.46 9.55
C VAL A 108 12.94 13.76 9.76
N THR A 109 13.19 14.77 8.94
CA THR A 109 12.49 16.06 9.01
C THR A 109 11.00 15.90 8.74
N ARG A 110 10.62 15.17 7.68
CA ARG A 110 9.21 14.90 7.33
C ARG A 110 8.50 14.07 8.41
N ILE A 111 9.18 13.09 9.01
CA ILE A 111 8.64 12.31 10.13
C ILE A 111 8.32 13.21 11.33
N ALA A 112 9.21 14.14 11.68
CA ALA A 112 8.98 15.07 12.77
C ALA A 112 7.76 15.96 12.48
N GLY A 113 7.65 16.52 11.28
CA GLY A 113 6.50 17.33 10.87
C GLY A 113 5.17 16.56 10.90
N MET A 114 5.15 15.32 10.40
CA MET A 114 3.94 14.49 10.48
C MET A 114 3.55 14.20 11.93
N ARG A 115 4.50 13.94 12.83
CA ARG A 115 4.19 13.72 14.26
C ARG A 115 3.59 14.96 14.92
N GLU A 116 4.08 16.14 14.57
CA GLU A 116 3.53 17.41 15.05
C GLU A 116 2.10 17.62 14.53
N GLN A 117 1.88 17.42 13.23
CA GLN A 117 0.54 17.52 12.64
C GLN A 117 -0.47 16.55 13.28
N LEU A 118 -0.05 15.31 13.59
CA LEU A 118 -0.91 14.35 14.31
C LEU A 118 -1.25 14.84 15.73
N LYS A 119 -0.29 15.41 16.44
CA LYS A 119 -0.50 15.97 17.77
C LYS A 119 -1.44 17.18 17.73
N ASP A 120 -1.36 17.99 16.67
CA ASP A 120 -2.27 19.12 16.46
C ASP A 120 -3.71 18.64 16.22
N TYR A 121 -3.91 17.59 15.41
CA TYR A 121 -5.23 16.97 15.27
C TYR A 121 -5.76 16.46 16.61
N GLN A 122 -4.96 15.71 17.36
CA GLN A 122 -5.37 15.19 18.68
C GLN A 122 -5.73 16.32 19.65
N THR A 123 -4.92 17.38 19.71
CA THR A 123 -5.15 18.53 20.59
C THR A 123 -6.39 19.31 20.19
N LYS A 124 -6.58 19.53 18.88
CA LYS A 124 -7.70 20.31 18.34
C LYS A 124 -9.04 19.61 18.57
N TYR A 125 -9.06 18.29 18.45
CA TYR A 125 -10.28 17.50 18.47
C TYR A 125 -10.52 16.74 19.78
N GLY A 126 -9.51 16.61 20.63
CA GLY A 126 -9.61 15.97 21.94
C GLY A 126 -9.76 14.44 21.88
N VAL A 127 -9.37 13.82 20.76
CA VAL A 127 -9.43 12.38 20.54
C VAL A 127 -8.09 11.86 20.05
N GLU A 128 -7.80 10.59 20.29
CA GLU A 128 -6.49 10.00 19.97
C GLU A 128 -6.37 9.59 18.50
N SER A 129 -7.51 9.38 17.83
CA SER A 129 -7.55 8.85 16.48
C SER A 129 -8.75 9.33 15.65
N PRO A 130 -8.63 9.37 14.31
CA PRO A 130 -9.75 9.65 13.41
C PRO A 130 -10.87 8.61 13.48
N GLU A 131 -10.59 7.36 13.88
CA GLU A 131 -11.64 6.34 14.05
C GLU A 131 -12.52 6.65 15.27
N GLU A 132 -11.93 7.18 16.34
CA GLU A 132 -12.64 7.60 17.56
C GLU A 132 -13.64 8.72 17.26
N VAL A 133 -13.30 9.67 16.38
CA VAL A 133 -14.23 10.69 15.87
C VAL A 133 -15.50 10.04 15.30
N THR A 134 -15.34 9.02 14.47
CA THR A 134 -16.48 8.37 13.80
C THR A 134 -17.36 7.64 14.81
N VAL A 135 -16.74 7.01 15.81
CA VAL A 135 -17.45 6.34 16.91
C VAL A 135 -18.21 7.35 17.77
N GLU A 136 -17.58 8.45 18.16
CA GLU A 136 -18.20 9.52 18.95
C GLU A 136 -19.37 10.17 18.21
N GLN A 137 -19.20 10.53 16.93
CA GLN A 137 -20.27 11.07 16.08
C GLN A 137 -21.46 10.09 15.95
N THR A 138 -21.18 8.80 15.80
CA THR A 138 -22.22 7.76 15.74
C THR A 138 -22.96 7.67 17.08
N ASN A 139 -22.23 7.61 18.20
CA ASN A 139 -22.82 7.54 19.54
C ASN A 139 -23.65 8.79 19.88
N GLN A 140 -23.21 9.98 19.46
CA GLN A 140 -23.95 11.23 19.63
C GLN A 140 -25.26 11.23 18.84
N THR A 141 -25.21 10.80 17.57
CA THR A 141 -26.39 10.66 16.71
C THR A 141 -27.42 9.72 17.34
N LEU A 142 -26.96 8.62 17.94
CA LEU A 142 -27.82 7.65 18.64
C LEU A 142 -28.36 8.18 19.98
N SER A 143 -27.69 9.15 20.59
CA SER A 143 -28.02 9.68 21.93
C SER A 143 -28.77 11.01 21.90
N GLU A 144 -29.13 11.54 20.72
CA GLU A 144 -29.80 12.84 20.52
C GLU A 144 -29.15 14.00 21.33
N SER A 145 -27.84 13.91 21.57
CA SER A 145 -27.12 14.85 22.42
C SER A 145 -26.43 15.92 21.56
N GLU A 146 -26.62 17.20 21.90
CA GLU A 146 -25.89 18.30 21.25
C GLU A 146 -24.39 18.23 21.60
N SER A 147 -23.53 18.22 20.57
CA SER A 147 -22.07 18.14 20.73
C SER A 147 -21.47 19.48 21.18
N THR A 148 -20.56 19.43 22.15
CA THR A 148 -19.67 20.57 22.48
C THR A 148 -18.37 20.56 21.66
N GLN A 149 -18.07 19.43 20.98
CA GLN A 149 -16.89 19.31 20.12
C GLN A 149 -17.14 19.91 18.73
N PRO A 150 -16.09 20.47 18.10
CA PRO A 150 -16.17 20.96 16.73
C PRO A 150 -16.49 19.79 15.78
N ASP A 151 -17.46 20.01 14.88
CA ASP A 151 -17.76 19.07 13.81
C ASP A 151 -16.51 18.89 12.94
N ILE A 152 -16.08 17.63 12.78
CA ILE A 152 -14.87 17.29 12.03
C ILE A 152 -15.31 16.87 10.64
N ASP A 153 -14.96 17.69 9.66
CA ASP A 153 -15.29 17.37 8.28
C ASP A 153 -14.57 16.10 7.78
N ALA A 154 -15.18 15.45 6.79
CA ALA A 154 -14.66 14.21 6.25
C ALA A 154 -13.30 14.38 5.54
N GLU A 155 -12.93 15.59 5.14
CA GLU A 155 -11.63 15.87 4.53
C GLU A 155 -10.52 15.81 5.57
N THR A 156 -10.71 16.44 6.71
CA THR A 156 -9.81 16.41 7.86
C THR A 156 -9.60 14.98 8.36
N ILE A 157 -10.67 14.18 8.44
CA ILE A 157 -10.57 12.75 8.82
C ILE A 157 -9.66 12.00 7.82
N ARG A 158 -9.85 12.21 6.51
CA ARG A 158 -9.04 11.58 5.47
C ARG A 158 -7.58 12.04 5.50
N GLU A 159 -7.34 13.33 5.71
CA GLU A 159 -5.99 13.88 5.86
C GLU A 159 -5.28 13.29 7.08
N TRP A 160 -6.00 13.18 8.20
CA TRP A 160 -5.45 12.58 9.43
C TRP A 160 -5.09 11.11 9.21
N GLN A 161 -5.99 10.32 8.62
CA GLN A 161 -5.72 8.92 8.27
C GLN A 161 -4.52 8.79 7.31
N THR A 162 -4.45 9.66 6.30
CA THR A 162 -3.35 9.69 5.33
C THR A 162 -2.03 10.04 6.01
N THR A 163 -2.02 11.02 6.91
CA THR A 163 -0.84 11.43 7.67
C THR A 163 -0.34 10.29 8.56
N ARG A 164 -1.24 9.58 9.26
CA ARG A 164 -0.88 8.40 10.06
C ARG A 164 -0.26 7.29 9.20
N ARG A 165 -0.87 7.01 8.04
CA ARG A 165 -0.37 5.99 7.11
C ARG A 165 1.01 6.36 6.55
N ASN A 166 1.18 7.59 6.11
CA ASN A 166 2.45 8.08 5.56
C ASN A 166 3.55 8.08 6.62
N LEU A 167 3.23 8.43 7.87
CA LEU A 167 4.15 8.33 8.99
C LEU A 167 4.60 6.88 9.24
N ALA A 168 3.69 5.91 9.14
CA ALA A 168 4.05 4.50 9.29
C ALA A 168 5.05 4.05 8.22
N PHE A 169 4.78 4.36 6.94
CA PHE A 169 5.71 4.04 5.85
C PHE A 169 7.05 4.76 5.96
N ALA A 170 7.04 6.04 6.35
CA ALA A 170 8.27 6.80 6.56
C ALA A 170 9.14 6.22 7.69
N ASN A 171 8.54 5.79 8.80
CA ASN A 171 9.28 5.11 9.87
C ASN A 171 9.83 3.76 9.41
N ALA A 172 9.10 3.01 8.59
CA ALA A 172 9.58 1.76 8.01
C ALA A 172 10.78 2.00 7.10
N ALA A 173 10.70 2.98 6.20
CA ALA A 173 11.81 3.42 5.35
C ALA A 173 13.04 3.81 6.17
N LEU A 174 12.88 4.63 7.22
CA LEU A 174 13.98 5.01 8.10
C LEU A 174 14.59 3.79 8.81
N SER A 175 13.75 2.84 9.23
CA SER A 175 14.21 1.61 9.89
C SER A 175 15.02 0.73 8.94
N ILE A 176 14.58 0.57 7.69
CA ILE A 176 15.30 -0.18 6.65
C ILE A 176 16.63 0.50 6.34
N ALA A 177 16.65 1.80 6.08
CA ALA A 177 17.88 2.54 5.80
C ALA A 177 18.93 2.42 6.93
N ASN A 178 18.47 2.43 8.18
CA ASN A 178 19.35 2.22 9.33
C ASN A 178 19.88 0.77 9.40
N ALA A 179 19.03 -0.21 9.08
CA ALA A 179 19.44 -1.62 9.05
C ALA A 179 20.45 -1.90 7.93
N GLU A 180 20.23 -1.36 6.73
CA GLU A 180 21.15 -1.47 5.59
C GLU A 180 22.52 -0.88 5.92
N ARG A 181 22.56 0.32 6.52
CA ARG A 181 23.82 0.93 6.99
C ARG A 181 24.59 0.01 7.94
N PHE A 182 23.89 -0.64 8.88
CA PHE A 182 24.51 -1.56 9.82
C PHE A 182 25.09 -2.81 9.14
N VAL A 183 24.37 -3.35 8.15
CA VAL A 183 24.85 -4.50 7.34
C VAL A 183 26.08 -4.10 6.54
N ASP A 184 26.07 -2.95 5.88
CA ASP A 184 27.19 -2.45 5.07
C ASP A 184 28.43 -2.10 5.89
N ASP A 185 28.24 -1.50 7.07
CA ASP A 185 29.33 -1.19 7.99
C ASP A 185 30.01 -2.47 8.52
N GLY A 186 29.25 -3.57 8.68
CA GLY A 186 29.79 -4.88 9.03
C GLY A 186 30.60 -5.55 7.91
N LEU A 187 30.41 -5.14 6.65
CA LEU A 187 31.12 -5.67 5.48
C LEU A 187 32.44 -4.93 5.19
N ARG A 188 32.70 -3.78 5.82
CA ARG A 188 33.99 -3.08 5.68
C ARG A 188 35.07 -3.84 6.46
N PRO A 189 36.11 -4.40 5.80
CA PRO A 189 37.19 -5.08 6.50
C PRO A 189 37.87 -4.07 7.41
N THR A 190 38.05 -4.44 8.68
CA THR A 190 38.87 -3.68 9.62
C THR A 190 40.33 -3.80 9.20
N ASP A 191 40.76 -3.03 8.20
CA ASP A 191 42.18 -2.88 7.89
C ASP A 191 42.83 -1.99 8.97
N LYS A 192 43.01 -2.59 10.15
CA LYS A 192 44.02 -2.19 11.12
C LYS A 192 45.14 -3.21 11.06
N SER A 193 45.83 -3.22 9.93
CA SER A 193 47.20 -3.72 9.86
C SER A 193 48.08 -2.79 10.70
N VAL A 194 48.25 -3.18 11.97
CA VAL A 194 49.26 -2.64 12.88
C VAL A 194 50.63 -2.80 12.22
N SER A 195 51.24 -1.69 11.80
CA SER A 195 52.67 -1.67 11.49
C SER A 195 53.42 -1.42 12.80
N VAL A 196 54.18 -2.45 13.23
CA VAL A 196 55.21 -2.40 14.28
C VAL A 196 56.51 -1.93 13.66
#